data_AF-A0A958C6R0-F1
#
_entry.id   AF-A0A958C6R0-F1
#
_cell.length_a   1.000
_cell.length_b   1.000
_cell.length_c   1.000
_cell.angle_alpha   90.00
_cell.angle_beta   90.00
_cell.angle_gamma   90.00
#
_symmetry.space_group_name_H-M   'P 1'
#
loop_
_entity.id
_entity.type
_entity.pdbx_description
1 polymer ?
#
loop_
_entity_poly.entity_id
_entity_poly.type
_entity_poly.pdbx_seq_one_letter_code
_entity_poly.pdbx_strand_id
1 'polypeptide(L)'
;MRVTRRRAALAVFLLLIIPSPGSIRAQEVLPPQLFLPLITTSTRCPADTGESYAAITVEPPPTDRPAAEHADLNLALRSYAPTSGALGLVDYGGATDPLAPQLYGLFSDQRTGEFTSLHRVYDWNWACNCRGDLLAYPPVTLAELATVPGELIRVPDSGYTIGSGYEV
;
A
#
# COMPACT_ATOMS: atom_id res chain seq x y z
N MET A 1 -2.28 35.71 83.59
CA MET A 1 -1.68 34.46 84.11
C MET A 1 -0.30 34.30 83.47
N ARG A 2 0.74 34.15 84.32
CA ARG A 2 2.17 33.76 84.10
C ARG A 2 2.71 33.68 82.65
N VAL A 3 3.72 34.47 82.24
CA VAL A 3 5.19 34.22 82.42
C VAL A 3 5.59 32.91 81.67
N THR A 4 6.50 32.84 80.68
CA THR A 4 7.94 33.14 80.79
C THR A 4 8.70 33.14 79.46
N ARG A 5 9.59 34.14 79.35
CA ARG A 5 10.79 34.36 78.51
C ARG A 5 11.60 33.14 78.06
N ARG A 6 12.26 33.26 76.90
CA ARG A 6 13.66 32.86 76.71
C ARG A 6 14.43 33.92 75.91
N ARG A 7 15.59 34.30 76.44
CA ARG A 7 16.59 35.21 75.85
C ARG A 7 17.49 34.43 74.90
N ALA A 8 18.00 35.05 73.85
CA ALA A 8 19.23 34.61 73.19
C ALA A 8 19.97 35.81 72.58
N ALA A 9 21.30 35.75 72.68
CA ALA A 9 22.24 36.86 72.60
C ALA A 9 22.54 37.34 71.18
N LEU A 10 22.98 38.60 71.09
CA LEU A 10 23.45 39.27 69.89
C LEU A 10 24.86 38.74 69.51
N ALA A 11 25.01 38.19 68.32
CA ALA A 11 26.30 37.82 67.73
C ALA A 11 26.59 38.73 66.54
N VAL A 12 27.72 39.44 66.60
CA VAL A 12 28.23 40.30 65.52
C VAL A 12 28.92 39.40 64.50
N PHE A 13 28.36 39.28 63.29
CA PHE A 13 29.01 38.62 62.16
C PHE A 13 29.64 39.66 61.24
N LEU A 14 30.96 39.62 61.14
CA LEU A 14 31.76 40.41 60.21
C LEU A 14 31.66 39.75 58.81
N LEU A 15 30.96 40.39 57.87
CA LEU A 15 30.79 39.86 56.51
C LEU A 15 31.99 40.28 55.63
N LEU A 16 32.88 39.34 55.33
CA LEU A 16 33.93 39.49 54.31
C LEU A 16 33.31 39.30 52.92
N ILE A 17 33.31 40.36 52.11
CA ILE A 17 32.88 40.31 50.70
C ILE A 17 34.03 39.73 49.87
N ILE A 18 33.91 38.48 49.44
CA ILE A 18 34.84 37.83 48.52
C ILE A 18 34.22 37.93 47.11
N PRO A 19 34.88 38.55 46.11
CA PRO A 19 34.37 38.58 44.75
C PRO A 19 34.43 37.17 44.12
N SER A 20 33.29 36.67 43.65
CA SER A 20 33.20 35.41 42.92
C SER A 20 33.95 35.50 41.59
N PRO A 21 34.76 34.48 41.20
CA PRO A 21 35.34 34.43 39.87
C PRO A 21 34.24 34.29 38.82
N GLY A 22 34.26 35.16 37.82
CA GLY A 22 33.34 35.15 36.69
C GLY A 22 33.45 33.83 35.90
N SER A 23 32.30 33.22 35.62
CA SER A 23 32.22 32.00 34.83
C SER A 23 32.41 32.34 33.35
N ILE A 24 33.50 31.87 32.73
CA ILE A 24 33.65 31.87 31.27
C ILE A 24 32.71 30.79 30.72
N ARG A 25 31.79 31.17 29.84
CA ARG A 25 30.95 30.23 29.09
C ARG A 25 31.78 29.61 27.98
N ALA A 26 31.87 28.28 27.95
CA ALA A 26 32.36 27.58 26.77
C ALA A 26 31.36 27.80 25.62
N GLN A 27 31.88 28.19 24.47
CA GLN A 27 31.09 28.38 23.25
C GLN A 27 31.04 27.03 22.53
N GLU A 28 29.88 26.39 22.49
CA GLU A 28 29.70 25.15 21.74
C GLU A 28 29.95 25.41 20.25
N VAL A 29 30.99 24.76 19.71
CA VAL A 29 31.20 24.69 18.27
C VAL A 29 30.25 23.63 17.72
N LEU A 30 29.25 24.08 16.95
CA LEU A 30 28.34 23.17 16.26
C LEU A 30 29.15 22.28 15.30
N PRO A 31 28.94 20.95 15.30
CA PRO A 31 29.60 20.07 14.35
C PRO A 31 29.22 20.46 12.92
N PRO A 32 30.12 20.29 11.95
CA PRO A 32 29.82 20.58 10.55
C PRO A 32 28.64 19.71 10.09
N GLN A 33 27.61 20.36 9.55
CA GLN A 33 26.47 19.67 8.95
C GLN A 33 26.87 19.17 7.56
N LEU A 34 26.86 17.85 7.37
CA LEU A 34 27.07 17.23 6.06
C LEU A 34 25.71 17.11 5.37
N PHE A 35 25.46 17.89 4.32
CA PHE A 35 24.29 17.72 3.47
C PHE A 35 24.60 16.64 2.43
N LEU A 36 24.13 15.42 2.64
CA LEU A 36 24.13 14.43 1.57
C LEU A 36 23.00 14.78 0.58
N PRO A 37 23.30 14.89 -0.73
CA PRO A 37 22.23 14.92 -1.72
C PRO A 37 21.48 13.59 -1.65
N LEU A 38 20.17 13.66 -1.36
CA LEU A 38 19.31 12.50 -1.53
C LEU A 38 19.12 12.26 -3.03
N ILE A 39 19.89 11.34 -3.59
CA ILE A 39 19.64 10.83 -4.93
C ILE A 39 18.53 9.77 -4.80
N THR A 40 17.28 10.19 -5.04
CA THR A 40 16.18 9.25 -5.21
C THR A 40 16.13 8.82 -6.67
N THR A 41 16.32 7.53 -6.92
CA THR A 41 15.94 6.94 -8.20
C THR A 41 14.42 6.86 -8.23
N SER A 42 13.76 7.81 -8.90
CA SER A 42 12.38 7.60 -9.30
C SER A 42 12.39 6.41 -10.24
N THR A 43 11.87 5.26 -9.79
CA THR A 43 11.51 4.17 -10.69
C THR A 43 10.37 4.70 -11.54
N ARG A 44 10.72 5.35 -12.65
CA ARG A 44 9.73 5.75 -13.63
C ARG A 44 9.21 4.45 -14.22
N CYS A 45 7.89 4.32 -14.33
CA CYS A 45 7.33 3.33 -15.22
C CYS A 45 8.02 3.48 -16.59
N PRO A 46 8.41 2.38 -17.25
CA PRO A 46 8.93 2.46 -18.61
C PRO A 46 7.97 3.30 -19.45
N ALA A 47 8.50 4.24 -20.25
CA ALA A 47 7.67 5.06 -21.14
C ALA A 47 6.96 4.20 -22.20
N ASP A 48 7.53 3.03 -22.47
CA ASP A 48 7.02 2.00 -23.36
C ASP A 48 7.36 0.64 -22.77
N THR A 49 6.40 -0.28 -22.79
CA THR A 49 6.58 -1.68 -22.38
C THR A 49 7.07 -2.56 -23.53
N GLY A 50 7.01 -2.07 -24.77
CA GLY A 50 7.18 -2.87 -25.99
C GLY A 50 5.97 -3.73 -26.34
N GLU A 51 4.90 -3.67 -25.53
CA GLU A 51 3.67 -4.43 -25.75
C GLU A 51 2.65 -3.62 -26.54
N SER A 52 1.96 -4.26 -27.47
CA SER A 52 0.91 -3.64 -28.28
C SER A 52 -0.36 -4.48 -28.20
N TYR A 53 -1.47 -3.85 -27.87
CA TYR A 53 -2.79 -4.47 -27.80
C TYR A 53 -3.75 -3.78 -28.76
N ALA A 54 -4.59 -4.57 -29.41
CA ALA A 54 -5.67 -4.05 -30.21
C ALA A 54 -6.98 -4.08 -29.42
N ALA A 55 -7.86 -3.11 -29.70
CA ALA A 55 -9.20 -3.11 -29.16
C ALA A 55 -10.14 -3.87 -30.10
N ILE A 56 -10.97 -4.73 -29.51
CA ILE A 56 -12.10 -5.36 -30.22
C ILE A 56 -13.40 -4.65 -29.83
N THR A 57 -14.31 -4.48 -30.79
CA THR A 57 -15.63 -3.92 -30.50
C THR A 57 -16.46 -4.92 -29.70
N VAL A 58 -17.00 -4.47 -28.58
CA VAL A 58 -18.00 -5.22 -27.81
C VAL A 58 -19.37 -4.74 -28.25
N GLU A 59 -20.21 -5.67 -28.74
CA GLU A 59 -21.59 -5.39 -29.15
C GLU A 59 -22.56 -6.19 -28.27
N PRO A 60 -23.54 -5.54 -27.62
CA PRO A 60 -23.84 -4.09 -27.61
C PRO A 60 -22.84 -3.25 -26.78
N PRO A 61 -22.93 -1.90 -26.80
CA PRO A 61 -22.13 -1.04 -25.94
C PRO A 61 -22.21 -1.47 -24.47
N PRO A 62 -21.06 -1.64 -23.78
CA PRO A 62 -20.98 -2.50 -22.61
C PRO A 62 -21.65 -1.96 -21.33
N THR A 63 -21.83 -0.65 -21.19
CA THR A 63 -22.39 -0.04 -19.97
C THR A 63 -23.29 1.15 -20.23
N ASP A 64 -24.23 1.39 -19.31
CA ASP A 64 -25.19 2.50 -19.33
C ASP A 64 -24.65 3.78 -18.66
N ARG A 65 -23.47 3.70 -18.02
CA ARG A 65 -22.81 4.80 -17.29
C ARG A 65 -21.29 4.76 -17.45
N PRO A 66 -20.58 5.87 -17.15
CA PRO A 66 -19.13 5.93 -17.20
C PRO A 66 -18.46 4.92 -16.26
N ALA A 67 -17.29 4.39 -16.66
CA ALA A 67 -16.55 3.39 -15.87
C ALA A 67 -16.22 3.87 -14.45
N ALA A 68 -15.91 5.16 -14.27
CA ALA A 68 -15.61 5.76 -12.97
C ALA A 68 -16.78 5.64 -11.97
N GLU A 69 -18.03 5.54 -12.48
CA GLU A 69 -19.28 5.45 -11.72
C GLU A 69 -19.89 4.04 -11.74
N HIS A 70 -19.22 3.06 -12.35
CA HIS A 70 -19.74 1.70 -12.53
C HIS A 70 -19.05 0.72 -11.57
N ALA A 71 -19.78 0.21 -10.58
CA ALA A 71 -19.21 -0.65 -9.54
C ALA A 71 -18.61 -1.97 -10.08
N ASP A 72 -19.16 -2.53 -11.16
CA ASP A 72 -18.59 -3.74 -11.78
C ASP A 72 -17.26 -3.49 -12.50
N LEU A 73 -16.98 -2.25 -12.90
CA LEU A 73 -15.75 -1.89 -13.62
C LEU A 73 -14.72 -1.20 -12.72
N ASN A 74 -15.18 -0.54 -11.66
CA ASN A 74 -14.32 0.24 -10.78
C ASN A 74 -14.26 -0.37 -9.38
N LEU A 75 -13.23 -1.20 -9.17
CA LEU A 75 -12.94 -1.83 -7.88
C LEU A 75 -12.81 -0.81 -6.74
N ALA A 76 -12.40 0.44 -7.00
CA ALA A 76 -12.27 1.45 -5.96
C ALA A 76 -13.61 1.88 -5.35
N LEU A 77 -14.71 1.80 -6.11
CA LEU A 77 -16.06 2.05 -5.57
C LEU A 77 -16.46 0.96 -4.57
N ARG A 78 -16.22 -0.29 -4.95
CA ARG A 78 -16.54 -1.46 -4.14
C ARG A 78 -15.63 -1.57 -2.93
N SER A 79 -14.33 -1.29 -3.09
CA SER A 79 -13.31 -1.56 -2.07
C SER A 79 -13.28 -3.03 -1.64
N TYR A 80 -12.47 -3.34 -0.65
CA TYR A 80 -12.26 -4.70 -0.17
C TYR A 80 -11.72 -4.69 1.27
N ALA A 81 -11.86 -5.82 1.96
CA ALA A 81 -11.34 -6.03 3.31
C ALA A 81 -10.49 -7.32 3.38
N PRO A 82 -9.49 -7.40 4.26
CA PRO A 82 -8.66 -8.60 4.41
C PRO A 82 -9.47 -9.85 4.76
N THR A 83 -9.01 -11.00 4.26
CA THR A 83 -9.51 -12.34 4.62
C THR A 83 -8.33 -13.30 4.81
N SER A 84 -8.61 -14.52 5.26
CA SER A 84 -7.62 -15.58 5.43
C SER A 84 -7.87 -16.74 4.48
N GLY A 85 -6.81 -17.44 4.06
CA GLY A 85 -6.87 -18.59 3.18
C GLY A 85 -5.47 -19.06 2.79
N ALA A 86 -5.37 -20.03 1.87
CA ALA A 86 -4.09 -20.42 1.30
C ALA A 86 -3.57 -19.33 0.36
N LEU A 87 -2.32 -18.91 0.53
CA LEU A 87 -1.62 -18.02 -0.39
C LEU A 87 -1.09 -18.84 -1.58
N GLY A 88 -1.99 -19.23 -2.47
CA GLY A 88 -1.66 -20.05 -3.63
C GLY A 88 -2.90 -20.51 -4.39
N LEU A 89 -2.66 -21.29 -5.45
CA LEU A 89 -3.73 -21.93 -6.23
C LEU A 89 -4.39 -23.04 -5.41
N VAL A 90 -5.71 -23.14 -5.53
CA VAL A 90 -6.52 -24.19 -4.92
C VAL A 90 -7.12 -25.04 -6.03
N ASP A 91 -6.90 -26.34 -5.96
CA ASP A 91 -7.52 -27.31 -6.86
C ASP A 91 -8.96 -27.59 -6.39
N TYR A 92 -9.93 -27.18 -7.22
CA TYR A 92 -11.36 -27.46 -7.00
C TYR A 92 -11.83 -28.72 -7.75
N GLY A 93 -10.95 -29.40 -8.48
CA GLY A 93 -11.26 -30.53 -9.34
C GLY A 93 -12.16 -30.17 -10.52
N GLY A 94 -12.61 -31.21 -11.24
CA GLY A 94 -13.52 -31.07 -12.37
C GLY A 94 -12.80 -30.96 -13.73
N ALA A 95 -13.59 -30.72 -14.77
CA ALA A 95 -13.06 -30.53 -16.12
C ALA A 95 -12.39 -29.15 -16.22
N THR A 96 -11.20 -29.12 -16.80
CA THR A 96 -10.46 -27.88 -17.11
C THR A 96 -10.40 -27.68 -18.61
N ASP A 97 -10.36 -26.43 -19.06
CA ASP A 97 -10.01 -26.11 -20.45
C ASP A 97 -8.48 -26.21 -20.61
N PRO A 98 -7.97 -27.16 -21.41
CA PRO A 98 -6.52 -27.32 -21.60
C PRO A 98 -5.88 -26.15 -22.35
N LEU A 99 -6.66 -25.26 -22.97
CA LEU A 99 -6.20 -24.08 -23.70
C LEU A 99 -6.41 -22.78 -22.92
N ALA A 100 -6.91 -22.83 -21.68
CA ALA A 100 -7.11 -21.62 -20.90
C ALA A 100 -5.77 -20.87 -20.69
N PRO A 101 -5.76 -19.53 -20.83
CA PRO A 101 -4.63 -18.69 -20.42
C PRO A 101 -4.14 -19.05 -19.02
N GLN A 102 -2.83 -19.20 -18.87
CA GLN A 102 -2.21 -19.67 -17.63
C GLN A 102 -1.63 -18.51 -16.82
N LEU A 103 -1.90 -18.48 -15.51
CA LEU A 103 -1.46 -17.38 -14.62
C LEU A 103 0.06 -17.13 -14.60
N TYR A 104 0.87 -18.15 -14.90
CA TYR A 104 2.32 -17.98 -14.96
C TYR A 104 2.76 -17.10 -16.15
N GLY A 105 1.93 -16.99 -17.20
CA GLY A 105 2.19 -16.13 -18.36
C GLY A 105 2.05 -14.63 -18.08
N LEU A 106 1.58 -14.24 -16.89
CA LEU A 106 1.54 -12.84 -16.45
C LEU A 106 2.93 -12.21 -16.39
N PHE A 107 3.94 -12.98 -15.97
CA PHE A 107 5.29 -12.49 -15.71
C PHE A 107 6.24 -12.86 -16.83
N SER A 108 7.18 -11.98 -17.15
CA SER A 108 8.09 -12.16 -18.29
C SER A 108 9.03 -13.35 -18.15
N ASP A 109 9.29 -13.82 -16.92
CA ASP A 109 10.09 -15.01 -16.61
C ASP A 109 9.24 -16.29 -16.46
N GLN A 110 7.93 -16.20 -16.75
CA GLN A 110 6.99 -17.32 -16.68
C GLN A 110 6.87 -17.97 -15.29
N ARG A 111 7.19 -17.23 -14.21
CA ARG A 111 6.99 -17.71 -12.84
C ARG A 111 5.50 -17.71 -12.47
N THR A 112 5.09 -18.60 -11.57
CA THR A 112 3.84 -18.39 -10.84
C THR A 112 4.03 -17.21 -9.88
N GLY A 113 3.09 -16.26 -9.90
CA GLY A 113 3.11 -15.13 -8.99
C GLY A 113 3.07 -15.56 -7.52
N GLU A 114 3.86 -14.90 -6.67
CA GLU A 114 3.79 -15.11 -5.22
C GLU A 114 2.56 -14.38 -4.67
N PHE A 115 1.63 -15.12 -4.07
CA PHE A 115 0.45 -14.56 -3.41
C PHE A 115 0.86 -13.96 -2.07
N THR A 116 0.57 -12.67 -1.86
CA THR A 116 1.04 -11.93 -0.67
C THR A 116 -0.09 -11.58 0.30
N SER A 117 -1.30 -11.41 -0.21
CA SER A 117 -2.47 -11.09 0.61
C SER A 117 -3.76 -11.55 -0.06
N LEU A 118 -4.80 -11.75 0.76
CA LEU A 118 -6.11 -12.21 0.32
C LEU A 118 -7.18 -11.28 0.87
N HIS A 119 -8.18 -11.00 0.06
CA HIS A 119 -9.25 -10.07 0.40
C HIS A 119 -10.62 -10.57 -0.06
N ARG A 120 -11.66 -10.00 0.55
CA ARG A 120 -13.04 -10.07 0.10
C ARG A 120 -13.46 -8.68 -0.39
N VAL A 121 -14.00 -8.63 -1.59
CA VAL A 121 -14.54 -7.43 -2.22
C VAL A 121 -15.94 -7.21 -1.68
N TYR A 122 -16.33 -5.95 -1.44
CA TYR A 122 -17.71 -5.67 -1.08
C TYR A 122 -18.63 -5.87 -2.29
N ASP A 123 -19.81 -6.40 -2.03
CA ASP A 123 -20.89 -6.43 -3.01
C ASP A 123 -21.38 -5.01 -3.32
N TRP A 124 -22.14 -4.87 -4.40
CA TRP A 124 -22.78 -3.60 -4.76
C TRP A 124 -24.29 -3.74 -4.79
N ASN A 125 -24.96 -2.91 -4.00
CA ASN A 125 -26.41 -2.83 -4.01
C ASN A 125 -26.85 -1.77 -5.02
N TRP A 126 -27.31 -2.23 -6.18
CA TRP A 126 -27.80 -1.38 -7.26
C TRP A 126 -29.10 -0.62 -6.93
N ALA A 127 -29.92 -1.09 -5.99
CA ALA A 127 -31.16 -0.42 -5.62
C ALA A 127 -30.91 0.92 -4.90
N CYS A 128 -29.88 0.99 -4.05
CA CYS A 128 -29.43 2.23 -3.42
C CYS A 128 -28.25 2.89 -4.15
N ASN A 129 -27.67 2.21 -5.14
CA ASN A 129 -26.39 2.54 -5.75
C ASN A 129 -25.29 2.75 -4.69
N CYS A 130 -25.12 1.77 -3.79
CA CYS A 130 -24.24 1.87 -2.64
C CYS A 130 -23.55 0.54 -2.31
N ARG A 131 -22.46 0.62 -1.54
CA ARG A 131 -21.67 -0.55 -1.11
C ARG A 131 -22.52 -1.47 -0.21
N GLY A 132 -22.55 -2.76 -0.54
CA GLY A 132 -23.19 -3.81 0.24
C GLY A 132 -22.24 -4.50 1.22
N ASP A 133 -22.59 -5.71 1.63
CA ASP A 133 -21.76 -6.55 2.50
C ASP A 133 -20.57 -7.16 1.75
N LEU A 134 -19.60 -7.73 2.48
CA LEU A 134 -18.51 -8.49 1.86
C LEU A 134 -19.05 -9.76 1.17
N LEU A 135 -18.66 -10.00 -0.09
CA LEU A 135 -19.04 -11.21 -0.83
C LEU A 135 -18.70 -12.48 -0.02
N ALA A 136 -19.70 -13.30 0.29
CA ALA A 136 -19.56 -14.45 1.21
C ALA A 136 -18.95 -15.71 0.58
N TYR A 137 -19.06 -15.83 -0.75
CA TYR A 137 -18.56 -16.97 -1.48
C TYR A 137 -18.14 -16.52 -2.89
N PRO A 138 -16.94 -16.90 -3.39
CA PRO A 138 -15.89 -17.67 -2.69
C PRO A 138 -15.28 -16.93 -1.48
N PRO A 139 -14.59 -17.63 -0.56
CA PRO A 139 -14.04 -17.04 0.67
C PRO A 139 -12.91 -16.02 0.41
N VAL A 140 -12.33 -16.05 -0.80
CA VAL A 140 -11.37 -15.09 -1.34
C VAL A 140 -11.93 -14.62 -2.68
N THR A 141 -12.06 -13.30 -2.87
CA THR A 141 -12.55 -12.71 -4.13
C THR A 141 -11.58 -11.70 -4.73
N LEU A 142 -10.45 -11.46 -4.06
CA LEU A 142 -9.34 -10.64 -4.54
C LEU A 142 -8.05 -11.19 -3.91
N ALA A 143 -7.00 -11.30 -4.71
CA ALA A 143 -5.67 -11.69 -4.27
C ALA A 143 -4.63 -10.73 -4.82
N GLU A 144 -3.57 -10.49 -4.05
CA GLU A 144 -2.44 -9.66 -4.47
C GLU A 144 -1.24 -10.55 -4.81
N LEU A 145 -0.61 -10.27 -5.95
CA LEU A 145 0.60 -10.95 -6.41
C LEU A 145 1.80 -10.02 -6.27
N ALA A 146 2.93 -10.56 -5.79
CA ALA A 146 4.17 -9.81 -5.68
C ALA A 146 4.75 -9.46 -7.06
N THR A 147 5.20 -8.22 -7.18
CA THR A 147 5.92 -7.69 -8.35
C THR A 147 7.09 -6.81 -7.91
N VAL A 148 8.02 -6.55 -8.82
CA VAL A 148 9.10 -5.56 -8.61
C VAL A 148 8.86 -4.32 -9.48
N PRO A 149 9.30 -3.13 -9.03
CA PRO A 149 9.18 -1.91 -9.84
C PRO A 149 9.79 -2.07 -11.24
N GLY A 150 9.00 -1.77 -12.28
CA GLY A 150 9.41 -1.90 -13.67
C GLY A 150 9.27 -3.30 -14.27
N GLU A 151 8.78 -4.27 -13.52
CA GLU A 151 8.44 -5.60 -14.06
C GLU A 151 7.29 -5.48 -15.06
N LEU A 152 7.47 -6.10 -16.22
CA LEU A 152 6.44 -6.14 -17.24
C LEU A 152 5.41 -7.23 -16.90
N ILE A 153 4.15 -6.82 -16.78
CA ILE A 153 2.98 -7.68 -16.63
C ILE A 153 2.24 -7.77 -17.97
N ARG A 154 1.98 -8.99 -18.42
CA ARG A 154 1.34 -9.30 -19.71
C ARG A 154 -0.02 -9.92 -19.49
N VAL A 155 -0.87 -9.88 -20.51
CA VAL A 155 -2.02 -10.77 -20.61
C VAL A 155 -1.49 -12.18 -20.98
N PRO A 156 -1.89 -13.27 -20.30
CA PRO A 156 -1.37 -14.58 -20.64
C PRO A 156 -1.96 -15.12 -21.95
N ASP A 157 -1.09 -15.77 -22.74
CA ASP A 157 -1.43 -16.32 -24.05
C ASP A 157 -2.38 -17.53 -23.94
N SER A 158 -3.46 -17.53 -24.73
CA SER A 158 -4.37 -18.67 -24.89
C SER A 158 -3.89 -19.67 -25.95
N GLY A 159 -3.09 -19.22 -26.93
CA GLY A 159 -2.66 -20.00 -28.08
C GLY A 159 -3.77 -20.30 -29.09
N TYR A 160 -4.91 -19.59 -29.03
CA TYR A 160 -5.98 -19.71 -30.02
C TYR A 160 -6.75 -18.41 -30.23
N THR A 161 -7.31 -18.26 -31.43
CA THR A 161 -8.10 -17.07 -31.76
C THR A 161 -9.43 -17.02 -31.02
N ILE A 162 -9.68 -15.88 -30.37
CA ILE A 162 -10.97 -15.51 -29.78
C ILE A 162 -11.93 -14.88 -30.80
N GLY A 163 -11.57 -14.90 -32.09
CA GLY A 163 -12.34 -14.34 -33.19
C GLY A 163 -11.69 -13.10 -33.80
N SER A 164 -12.08 -12.78 -35.04
CA SER A 164 -11.64 -11.59 -35.78
C SER A 164 -10.10 -11.45 -35.93
N GLY A 165 -9.37 -12.56 -35.84
CA GLY A 165 -7.90 -12.58 -35.92
C GLY A 165 -7.18 -12.16 -34.64
N TYR A 166 -7.90 -12.04 -33.52
CA TYR A 166 -7.32 -11.75 -32.21
C TYR A 166 -7.16 -13.01 -31.39
N GLU A 167 -6.12 -13.02 -30.55
CA GLU A 167 -5.86 -14.01 -29.51
C GLU A 167 -5.72 -13.24 -28.19
N VAL A 168 -5.71 -13.98 -27.08
CA VAL A 168 -5.41 -13.43 -25.75
C VAL A 168 -3.98 -13.81 -25.43
#